data_AF-A0A2H9SSN4-F1
#
_entry.id   AF-A0A2H9SSN4-F1
#
_cell.length_a   1.000
_cell.length_b   1.000
_cell.length_c   1.000
_cell.angle_alpha   90.00
_cell.angle_beta   90.00
_cell.angle_gamma   90.00
#
_symmetry.space_group_name_H-M   'P 1'
#
loop_
_entity.id
_entity.type
_entity.pdbx_description
1 polymer ?
#
loop_
_entity_poly.entity_id
_entity_poly.type
_entity_poly.pdbx_seq_one_letter_code
_entity_poly.pdbx_strand_id
1 'polypeptide(L)'
;MKQGQHPQKKVRLSVDCTEQERMYIKMIATKNHMTISEYLLSFARKEMPKCGGHHCKRSHEPSEETAKVLRETDEGKNLIEHETLDEFWDALGFSPHA
;
A
#
# COMPACT_ATOMS: atom_id res chain seq x y z
N MET A 1 6.61 21.28 -14.25
CA MET A 1 7.58 20.44 -13.51
C MET A 1 6.98 19.05 -13.38
N LYS A 2 7.63 18.00 -13.92
CA LYS A 2 7.11 16.62 -13.86
C LYS A 2 7.43 16.06 -12.48
N GLN A 3 6.41 15.72 -11.69
CA GLN A 3 6.56 15.05 -10.39
C GLN A 3 7.33 13.74 -10.58
N GLY A 4 8.44 13.58 -9.87
CA GLY A 4 9.20 12.34 -9.84
C GLY A 4 8.38 11.26 -9.13
N GLN A 5 8.06 10.17 -9.84
CA GLN A 5 7.57 8.95 -9.20
C GLN A 5 8.68 8.43 -8.27
N HIS A 6 8.39 8.34 -6.97
CA HIS A 6 9.24 7.62 -6.03
C HIS A 6 9.30 6.15 -6.47
N PRO A 7 10.50 5.56 -6.68
CA PRO A 7 10.60 4.21 -7.18
C PRO A 7 10.12 3.23 -6.10
N GLN A 8 8.96 2.60 -6.31
CA GLN A 8 8.51 1.49 -5.48
C GLN A 8 9.60 0.41 -5.47
N LYS A 9 10.10 0.07 -4.27
CA LYS A 9 11.12 -0.96 -4.09
C LYS A 9 10.53 -2.30 -4.54
N LYS A 10 11.02 -2.85 -5.65
CA LYS A 10 10.58 -4.15 -6.15
C LYS A 10 11.09 -5.25 -5.21
N VAL A 11 10.17 -6.13 -4.79
CA VAL A 11 10.48 -7.34 -4.01
C VAL A 11 10.33 -8.56 -4.91
N ARG A 12 11.16 -9.59 -4.71
CA ARG A 12 11.10 -10.84 -5.46
C ARG A 12 10.14 -11.82 -4.79
N LEU A 13 9.20 -12.35 -5.57
CA LEU A 13 8.35 -13.48 -5.19
C LEU A 13 8.90 -14.77 -5.81
N SER A 14 8.91 -15.86 -5.05
CA SER A 14 9.19 -17.21 -5.55
C SER A 14 7.96 -18.08 -5.29
N VAL A 15 7.61 -18.95 -6.23
CA VAL A 15 6.43 -19.81 -6.16
C VAL A 15 6.86 -21.23 -6.50
N ASP A 16 6.65 -22.14 -5.55
CA ASP A 16 6.84 -23.56 -5.78
C ASP A 16 5.62 -24.12 -6.53
N CYS A 17 5.89 -24.86 -7.61
CA CYS A 17 4.86 -25.49 -8.42
C CYS A 17 5.43 -26.72 -9.13
N THR A 18 4.55 -27.63 -9.52
CA THR A 18 4.87 -28.77 -10.37
C THR A 18 5.17 -28.32 -11.81
N GLU A 19 5.82 -29.19 -12.59
CA GLU A 19 6.08 -28.90 -14.00
C GLU A 19 4.78 -28.69 -14.81
N GLN A 20 3.74 -29.46 -14.49
CA GLN A 20 2.43 -29.34 -15.14
C GLN A 20 1.78 -27.99 -14.83
N GLU A 21 1.76 -27.57 -13.57
CA GLU A 21 1.23 -26.26 -13.17
C GLU A 21 1.98 -25.13 -13.86
N ARG A 22 3.32 -25.19 -13.88
CA ARG A 22 4.15 -24.20 -14.59
C ARG A 22 3.80 -24.11 -16.08
N MET A 23 3.60 -25.26 -16.74
CA MET A 23 3.20 -25.32 -18.14
C MET A 23 1.83 -24.66 -18.36
N TYR A 24 0.84 -25.00 -17.54
CA TYR A 24 -0.51 -24.42 -17.61
C TYR A 24 -0.50 -22.91 -17.36
N ILE A 25 0.23 -22.44 -16.34
CA ILE A 25 0.40 -21.01 -16.04
C ILE A 25 0.98 -20.29 -17.26
N LYS A 26 2.03 -20.85 -17.88
CA LYS A 26 2.65 -20.25 -19.07
C LYS A 26 1.67 -20.17 -20.24
N MET A 27 0.93 -21.24 -20.52
CA MET A 27 -0.06 -21.27 -21.61
C MET A 27 -1.13 -20.19 -21.41
N ILE A 28 -1.68 -20.09 -20.19
CA ILE A 28 -2.74 -19.12 -19.91
C ILE A 28 -2.18 -17.69 -19.96
N ALA A 29 -0.99 -17.43 -19.41
CA ALA A 29 -0.36 -16.12 -19.50
C ALA A 29 -0.16 -15.69 -20.97
N THR A 30 0.34 -16.58 -21.83
CA THR A 30 0.48 -16.33 -23.27
C THR A 30 -0.87 -16.06 -23.95
N LYS A 31 -1.91 -16.84 -23.64
CA LYS A 31 -3.27 -16.61 -24.16
C LYS A 31 -3.81 -15.22 -23.81
N ASN A 32 -3.40 -14.66 -22.67
CA ASN A 32 -3.80 -13.33 -22.22
C ASN A 32 -2.81 -12.21 -22.61
N HIS A 33 -1.80 -12.51 -23.44
CA HIS A 33 -0.73 -11.58 -23.80
C HIS A 33 0.01 -10.98 -22.59
N MET A 34 0.21 -11.79 -21.55
CA MET A 34 0.92 -11.42 -20.32
C MET A 34 2.16 -12.30 -20.11
N THR A 35 3.15 -11.75 -19.42
CA THR A 35 4.20 -12.57 -18.79
C THR A 35 3.62 -13.38 -17.62
N ILE A 36 4.33 -14.41 -17.17
CA ILE A 36 3.93 -15.22 -16.01
C ILE A 36 3.77 -14.31 -14.77
N SER A 37 4.71 -13.40 -14.53
CA SER A 37 4.66 -12.48 -13.40
C SER A 37 3.45 -11.54 -13.45
N GLU A 38 3.15 -10.98 -14.62
CA GLU A 38 1.98 -10.12 -14.81
C GLU A 38 0.69 -10.89 -14.60
N TYR A 39 0.60 -12.11 -15.14
CA TYR A 39 -0.56 -12.97 -14.96
C TYR A 39 -0.80 -13.28 -13.48
N LEU A 40 0.24 -13.73 -12.75
CA LEU A 40 0.12 -14.03 -11.31
C LEU A 40 -0.23 -12.78 -10.49
N LEU A 41 0.46 -11.65 -10.73
CA LEU A 41 0.18 -10.40 -10.04
C LEU A 41 -1.22 -9.83 -10.37
N SER A 42 -1.81 -10.17 -11.52
CA SER A 42 -3.15 -9.72 -11.87
C SER A 42 -4.22 -10.25 -10.91
N PHE A 43 -4.04 -11.44 -10.34
CA PHE A 43 -4.93 -11.98 -9.33
C PHE A 43 -4.79 -11.20 -8.02
N ALA A 44 -3.56 -11.04 -7.53
CA ALA A 44 -3.29 -10.28 -6.32
C ALA A 44 -3.85 -8.85 -6.41
N ARG A 45 -3.70 -8.17 -7.56
CA ARG A 45 -4.22 -6.80 -7.77
C ARG A 45 -5.75 -6.70 -7.77
N LYS A 46 -6.47 -7.78 -8.06
CA LYS A 46 -7.95 -7.78 -7.98
C LYS A 46 -8.43 -7.80 -6.53
N GLU A 47 -7.71 -8.55 -5.69
CA GLU A 47 -8.01 -8.76 -4.27
C GLU A 47 -7.36 -7.73 -3.34
N MET A 48 -6.31 -7.05 -3.82
CA MET A 48 -5.72 -5.92 -3.10
C MET A 48 -6.83 -4.92 -2.75
N PRO A 49 -6.91 -4.47 -1.48
CA PRO A 49 -7.90 -3.51 -1.05
C PRO A 49 -7.94 -2.32 -2.00
N LYS A 50 -8.99 -2.25 -2.82
CA LYS A 50 -9.40 -1.03 -3.50
C LYS A 50 -10.03 -0.23 -2.36
N CYS A 51 -9.48 0.94 -2.05
CA CYS A 51 -9.81 1.71 -0.85
C CYS A 51 -11.32 1.76 -0.50
N GLY A 52 -11.65 2.03 0.77
CA GLY A 52 -13.00 2.06 1.36
C GLY A 52 -13.98 3.09 0.78
N GLY A 53 -14.31 2.97 -0.50
CA GLY A 53 -15.30 3.75 -1.21
C GLY A 53 -15.32 3.38 -2.69
N HIS A 54 -16.48 2.99 -3.20
CA HIS A 54 -16.72 2.45 -4.55
C HIS A 54 -16.28 3.33 -5.75
N HIS A 55 -15.72 4.52 -5.52
CA HIS A 55 -15.43 5.52 -6.57
C HIS A 55 -14.05 6.18 -6.53
N CYS A 56 -13.06 5.67 -5.80
CA CYS A 56 -11.74 6.30 -5.84
C CYS A 56 -10.89 5.83 -7.04
N LYS A 57 -10.45 6.79 -7.86
CA LYS A 57 -9.55 6.59 -9.01
C LYS A 57 -8.13 7.14 -8.80
N ARG A 58 -7.78 7.52 -7.57
CA ARG A 58 -6.49 8.20 -7.26
C ARG A 58 -5.43 7.18 -6.82
N SER A 59 -4.16 7.51 -7.03
CA SER A 59 -3.07 6.81 -6.33
C SER A 59 -3.26 7.05 -4.83
N HIS A 60 -3.33 5.97 -4.07
CA HIS A 60 -3.47 5.98 -2.61
C HIS A 60 -2.11 5.90 -1.91
N GLU A 61 -1.03 6.10 -2.65
CA GLU A 61 0.27 6.28 -2.04
C GLU A 61 0.23 7.53 -1.17
N PRO A 62 0.64 7.43 0.10
CA PRO A 62 0.87 8.60 0.92
C PRO A 62 1.75 9.59 0.15
N SER A 63 1.51 10.89 0.31
CA SER A 63 2.47 11.89 -0.16
C SER A 63 3.83 11.61 0.48
N GLU A 64 4.92 12.14 -0.09
CA GLU A 64 6.25 11.97 0.50
C GLU A 64 6.30 12.42 1.96
N GLU A 65 5.59 13.49 2.28
CA GLU A 65 5.42 14.00 3.64
C GLU A 65 4.68 13.00 4.54
N THR A 66 3.52 12.49 4.11
CA THR A 66 2.77 11.50 4.90
C THR A 66 3.56 10.20 5.06
N ALA A 67 4.23 9.73 4.01
CA ALA A 67 5.08 8.54 4.06
C ALA A 67 6.26 8.72 5.03
N LYS A 68 6.82 9.94 5.11
CA LYS A 68 7.87 10.27 6.07
C LYS A 68 7.34 10.23 7.50
N VAL A 69 6.20 10.87 7.77
CA VAL A 69 5.59 10.87 9.11
C VAL A 69 5.27 9.44 9.56
N LEU A 70 4.70 8.61 8.70
CA LEU A 70 4.41 7.20 9.03
C LEU A 70 5.68 6.42 9.42
N ARG A 71 6.79 6.61 8.70
CA ARG A 71 8.08 5.99 9.07
C ARG A 71 8.61 6.49 10.41
N GLU A 72 8.50 7.79 10.67
CA GLU A 72 8.94 8.38 11.95
C GLU A 72 8.12 7.84 13.12
N THR A 73 6.80 7.71 12.94
CA THR A 73 5.89 7.08 13.91
C THR A 73 6.30 5.63 14.20
N ASP A 74 6.54 4.82 13.17
CA ASP A 74 6.96 3.41 13.33
C ASP A 74 8.32 3.29 14.05
N GLU A 75 9.19 4.29 13.92
CA GLU A 75 10.48 4.38 14.61
C GLU A 75 10.39 4.99 16.02
N GLY A 76 9.18 5.33 16.50
CA GLY A 76 8.97 5.97 17.81
C GLY A 76 9.44 7.43 17.87
N LYS A 77 9.62 8.09 16.71
CA LYS A 77 10.08 9.48 16.61
C LYS A 77 8.91 10.44 16.49
N ASN A 78 9.09 11.63 17.06
CA ASN A 78 8.13 12.73 16.97
C ASN A 78 6.71 12.36 17.49
N LEU A 79 6.64 11.44 18.44
CA LEU A 79 5.41 11.08 19.13
C LEU A 79 5.22 11.95 20.37
N ILE A 80 4.00 12.39 20.60
CA ILE A 80 3.58 13.04 21.83
C ILE A 80 2.55 12.12 22.48
N GLU A 81 2.90 11.63 23.67
CA GLU A 81 2.01 10.79 24.47
C GLU A 81 1.21 11.67 25.43
N HIS A 82 -0.05 11.30 25.63
CA HIS A 82 -0.97 11.94 26.57
C HIS A 82 -1.57 10.86 27.46
N GLU A 83 -1.73 11.15 28.75
CA GLU A 83 -2.24 10.15 29.70
C GLU A 83 -3.77 10.07 29.63
N THR A 84 -4.42 11.15 29.19
CA THR A 84 -5.88 11.24 29.09
C THR A 84 -6.33 11.82 27.74
N LEU A 85 -7.59 11.56 27.38
CA LEU A 85 -8.19 12.15 26.18
C LEU A 85 -8.37 13.66 26.29
N ASP A 86 -8.64 14.18 27.49
CA ASP A 86 -8.80 15.61 27.72
C ASP A 86 -7.49 16.36 27.42
N GLU A 87 -6.36 15.85 27.91
CA GLU A 87 -5.01 16.38 27.59
C GLU A 87 -4.71 16.34 26.08
N PHE A 88 -5.12 15.27 25.40
CA PHE A 88 -4.96 15.14 23.95
C PHE A 88 -5.74 16.23 23.20
N TRP A 89 -7.00 16.49 23.59
CA TRP A 89 -7.81 17.53 22.95
C TRP A 89 -7.27 18.94 23.24
N ASP A 90 -6.87 19.21 24.48
CA ASP A 90 -6.25 20.47 24.88
C ASP A 90 -4.96 20.73 24.09
N ALA A 91 -4.12 19.70 23.90
CA ALA A 91 -2.89 19.81 23.10
C ALA A 91 -3.15 20.09 21.62
N LEU A 92 -4.29 19.64 21.08
CA LEU A 92 -4.75 19.97 19.73
C LEU A 92 -5.49 21.32 19.65
N GLY A 93 -5.69 22.01 20.79
CA GLY A 93 -6.42 23.28 20.87
C GLY A 93 -7.93 23.15 20.71
N PHE A 94 -8.48 21.96 20.95
CA PHE A 94 -9.92 21.71 20.96
C PHE A 94 -10.43 21.63 22.39
N SER A 95 -11.51 22.36 22.70
CA SER A 95 -12.29 22.12 23.92
C SER A 95 -13.43 21.17 23.56
N PRO A 96 -13.40 19.89 23.98
CA PRO A 96 -14.44 18.91 23.64
C PRO A 96 -15.80 19.20 24.30
N HIS A 97 -15.86 20.21 25.17
CA HIS A 97 -17.06 20.65 25.89
C HIS A 97 -17.46 22.12 25.61
N ALA A 98 -16.88 22.75 24.58
CA ALA A 98 -17.29 24.08 24.12
C ALA A 98 -18.63 24.08 23.39
#